data_AF-A0A9C9KX06-F1
#
_entry.id   AF-A0A9C9KX06-F1
#
_cell.length_a   1.000
_cell.length_b   1.000
_cell.length_c   1.000
_cell.angle_alpha   90.00
_cell.angle_beta   90.00
_cell.angle_gamma   90.00
#
_symmetry.space_group_name_H-M   'P 1'
#
loop_
_entity.id
_entity.type
_entity.pdbx_description
1 polymer ?
#
loop_
_entity_poly.entity_id
_entity_poly.type
_entity_poly.pdbx_seq_one_letter_code
_entity_poly.pdbx_strand_id
1 'polypeptide(L)'
;VREKMLDAVSIFLAPPAIEVLEERIAGRGTEDEQRIRDRLLTARREMEVFHRYDYIVINDTVERAALLISSIIDAEKCKVSRGARPPGIGGDF
;
A
#
# COMPACT_ATOMS: atom_id res chain seq x y z
N VAL A 1 14.57 3.65 7.60
CA VAL A 1 13.33 4.18 8.24
C VAL A 1 12.62 3.07 9.03
N ARG A 2 12.28 1.93 8.42
CA ARG A 2 11.64 0.79 9.14
C ARG A 2 12.45 0.22 10.31
N GLU A 3 13.78 0.17 10.21
CA GLU A 3 14.67 -0.31 11.30
C GLU A 3 14.69 0.58 12.55
N LYS A 4 14.17 1.82 12.49
CA LYS A 4 14.12 2.74 13.63
C LYS A 4 12.75 2.78 14.32
N MET A 5 11.72 2.14 13.76
CA MET A 5 10.36 2.11 14.29
C MET A 5 9.75 0.72 14.13
N LEU A 6 10.07 -0.18 15.06
CA LEU A 6 9.64 -1.58 15.06
C LEU A 6 8.10 -1.73 15.12
N ASP A 7 7.38 -0.74 15.66
CA ASP A 7 5.91 -0.76 15.79
C ASP A 7 5.15 -0.04 14.65
N ALA A 8 5.86 0.47 13.64
CA ALA A 8 5.24 1.16 12.51
C ALA A 8 4.54 0.16 11.56
N VAL A 9 3.31 0.50 11.16
CA VAL A 9 2.57 -0.24 10.12
C VAL A 9 2.91 0.35 8.77
N SER A 10 3.37 -0.49 7.85
CA SER A 10 3.77 -0.09 6.51
C SER A 10 2.75 -0.59 5.48
N ILE A 11 2.26 0.32 4.65
CA ILE A 11 1.28 0.04 3.59
C ILE A 11 1.94 0.36 2.24
N PHE A 12 1.98 -0.62 1.34
CA PHE A 12 2.40 -0.45 -0.04
C PHE A 12 1.19 -0.10 -0.90
N LEU A 13 1.19 1.08 -1.51
CA LEU A 13 0.13 1.53 -2.42
C LEU A 13 0.53 1.15 -3.86
N ALA A 14 -0.06 0.10 -4.39
CA ALA A 14 0.23 -0.41 -5.72
C ALA A 14 -0.75 0.14 -6.77
N PRO A 15 -0.32 0.40 -8.01
CA PRO A 15 -1.25 0.69 -9.11
C PRO A 15 -2.13 -0.54 -9.45
N PRO A 16 -3.30 -0.35 -10.11
CA PRO A 16 -4.28 -1.41 -10.39
C PRO A 16 -3.79 -2.48 -11.37
N ALA A 17 -2.96 -2.10 -12.33
CA ALA A 17 -2.30 -3.03 -13.23
C ALA A 17 -1.11 -2.34 -13.90
N ILE A 18 -0.08 -3.11 -14.24
CA ILE A 18 1.01 -2.65 -15.10
C ILE A 18 0.47 -2.43 -16.53
N GLU A 19 -0.49 -3.26 -16.95
CA GLU A 19 -1.11 -3.25 -18.26
C GLU A 19 -1.93 -1.96 -18.50
N VAL A 20 -2.59 -1.44 -17.45
CA VAL A 20 -3.32 -0.16 -17.51
C VAL A 20 -2.34 1.03 -17.65
N LEU A 21 -1.11 0.88 -17.14
CA LEU A 21 -0.05 1.85 -17.35
C LEU A 21 0.41 1.84 -18.83
N GLU A 22 0.57 0.66 -19.42
CA GLU A 22 0.90 0.48 -20.84
C GLU A 22 -0.18 1.08 -21.75
N GLU A 23 -1.46 0.80 -21.51
CA GLU A 23 -2.57 1.37 -22.30
C GLU A 23 -2.66 2.89 -22.18
N ARG A 24 -2.49 3.46 -20.97
CA ARG A 24 -2.51 4.92 -20.77
C ARG A 24 -1.33 5.64 -21.42
N ILE A 25 -0.17 4.99 -21.49
CA ILE A 25 1.04 5.55 -22.10
C ILE A 25 0.97 5.40 -23.63
N ALA A 26 0.56 4.24 -24.13
CA ALA A 26 0.40 3.97 -25.56
C ALA A 26 -0.67 4.87 -26.21
N GLY A 27 -1.76 5.16 -25.49
CA GLY A 27 -2.83 6.04 -25.98
C GLY A 27 -2.45 7.50 -26.22
N ARG A 28 -1.25 7.95 -25.77
CA ARG A 28 -0.77 9.33 -25.97
C ARG A 28 0.10 9.54 -27.21
N GLY A 29 0.47 8.48 -27.94
CA GLY A 29 1.12 8.55 -29.25
C GLY A 29 2.44 9.33 -29.34
N THR A 30 3.08 9.69 -28.23
CA THR A 30 4.23 10.62 -28.20
C THR A 30 5.35 10.24 -27.21
N GLU A 31 5.27 9.10 -26.54
CA GLU A 31 6.36 8.61 -25.69
C GLU A 31 7.18 7.53 -26.41
N ASP A 32 8.50 7.74 -26.43
CA ASP A 32 9.52 6.86 -26.98
C ASP A 32 9.43 5.46 -26.33
N GLU A 33 9.36 4.38 -27.13
CA GLU A 33 9.15 3.01 -26.61
C GLU A 33 10.14 2.62 -25.53
N GLN A 34 11.34 3.21 -25.57
CA GLN A 34 12.41 2.97 -24.60
C GLN A 34 12.04 3.48 -23.20
N ARG A 35 11.33 4.62 -23.09
CA ARG A 35 10.81 5.14 -21.82
C ARG A 35 9.69 4.27 -21.25
N ILE A 36 8.87 3.67 -22.10
CA ILE A 36 7.83 2.73 -21.68
C ILE A 36 8.47 1.50 -21.04
N ARG A 37 9.47 0.92 -21.71
CA ARG A 37 10.26 -0.22 -21.20
C ARG A 37 10.93 0.10 -19.87
N ASP A 38 11.52 1.29 -19.72
CA ASP A 38 12.17 1.70 -18.46
C ASP A 38 11.16 1.86 -17.31
N ARG A 39 9.96 2.41 -17.57
CA ARG A 39 8.89 2.50 -16.57
C ARG A 39 8.36 1.13 -16.16
N LEU A 40 8.21 0.20 -17.10
CA LEU A 40 7.82 -1.19 -16.83
C LEU A 40 8.84 -1.94 -15.99
N LEU A 41 10.12 -1.80 -16.33
CA LEU A 41 11.22 -2.38 -15.55
C LEU A 41 11.26 -1.81 -14.13
N THR A 42 11.01 -0.51 -13.99
CA THR A 42 10.94 0.15 -12.68
C THR A 42 9.75 -0.38 -11.87
N ALA A 43 8.56 -0.47 -12.47
CA ALA A 43 7.38 -1.02 -11.82
C ALA A 43 7.57 -2.48 -11.37
N ARG A 44 8.24 -3.31 -12.20
CA ARG A 44 8.60 -4.69 -11.82
C ARG A 44 9.56 -4.73 -10.63
N ARG A 45 10.59 -3.85 -10.59
CA ARG A 45 11.51 -3.76 -9.46
C ARG A 45 10.82 -3.25 -8.19
N GLU A 46 9.89 -2.30 -8.29
CA GLU A 46 9.10 -1.83 -7.15
C GLU A 46 8.19 -2.95 -6.61
N MET A 47 7.63 -3.77 -7.52
CA MET A 47 6.92 -5.01 -7.19
C MET A 47 7.82 -6.12 -6.63
N GLU A 48 9.14 -5.97 -6.57
CA GLU A 48 9.97 -6.90 -5.81
C GLU A 48 10.06 -6.50 -4.35
N VAL A 49 9.71 -5.26 -3.96
CA VAL A 49 9.94 -4.74 -2.59
C VAL A 49 8.70 -4.84 -1.70
N PHE A 50 7.51 -5.12 -2.26
CA PHE A 50 6.25 -5.16 -1.48
C PHE A 50 6.27 -6.18 -0.33
N HIS A 51 7.05 -7.26 -0.43
CA HIS A 51 7.20 -8.26 0.64
C HIS A 51 7.81 -7.68 1.93
N ARG A 52 8.35 -6.46 1.88
CA ARG A 52 8.88 -5.72 3.04
C ARG A 52 7.82 -4.84 3.70
N TYR A 53 6.60 -4.80 3.20
CA TYR A 53 5.48 -4.04 3.76
C TYR A 53 4.49 -4.97 4.47
N ASP A 54 3.74 -4.43 5.44
CA ASP A 54 2.77 -5.20 6.22
C ASP A 54 1.44 -5.39 5.45
N TYR A 55 1.07 -4.43 4.61
CA TYR A 55 -0.13 -4.45 3.77
C TYR A 55 0.15 -3.97 2.35
N ILE A 56 -0.66 -4.46 1.40
CA ILE A 56 -0.74 -3.93 0.04
C ILE A 56 -2.15 -3.41 -0.24
N VAL A 57 -2.25 -2.21 -0.81
CA VAL A 57 -3.51 -1.59 -1.24
C VAL A 57 -3.41 -1.29 -2.73
N ILE A 58 -4.38 -1.80 -3.50
CA ILE A 58 -4.47 -1.53 -4.93
C ILE A 58 -5.21 -0.19 -5.15
N ASN A 59 -4.53 0.77 -5.76
CA ASN A 59 -5.01 2.12 -6.03
C ASN A 59 -5.78 2.19 -7.36
N ASP A 60 -6.88 1.46 -7.44
CA ASP A 60 -7.78 1.43 -8.60
C ASP A 60 -8.60 2.74 -8.69
N THR A 61 -9.25 3.11 -7.58
CA THR A 61 -9.93 4.39 -7.39
C THR A 61 -9.53 5.00 -6.05
N VAL A 62 -9.53 6.33 -5.97
CA VAL A 62 -9.14 7.06 -4.75
C VAL A 62 -10.05 6.68 -3.58
N GLU A 63 -11.35 6.55 -3.85
CA GLU A 63 -12.38 6.21 -2.86
C GLU A 63 -12.15 4.82 -2.28
N ARG A 64 -11.86 3.84 -3.15
CA ARG A 64 -11.59 2.45 -2.73
C ARG A 64 -10.28 2.35 -1.96
N ALA A 65 -9.23 3.02 -2.43
CA ALA A 65 -7.94 3.03 -1.75
C ALA A 65 -8.05 3.67 -0.35
N ALA A 66 -8.75 4.79 -0.24
CA ALA A 66 -8.98 5.48 1.03
C ALA A 66 -9.76 4.60 2.02
N LEU A 67 -10.82 3.92 1.56
CA LEU A 67 -11.60 3.00 2.39
C LEU A 67 -10.74 1.84 2.92
N LEU A 68 -9.92 1.24 2.07
CA LEU A 68 -9.04 0.13 2.45
C LEU A 68 -7.98 0.58 3.47
N ILE A 69 -7.37 1.75 3.26
CA ILE A 69 -6.40 2.32 4.20
C ILE A 69 -7.07 2.60 5.56
N SER A 70 -8.27 3.19 5.57
CA SER A 70 -9.02 3.41 6.81
C SER A 70 -9.31 2.10 7.54
N SER A 71 -9.70 1.07 6.80
CA SER A 71 -9.98 -0.26 7.35
C SER A 71 -8.73 -0.89 7.99
N ILE A 72 -7.56 -0.75 7.35
CA ILE A 72 -6.28 -1.21 7.91
C ILE A 72 -5.96 -0.46 9.21
N ILE A 73 -6.14 0.87 9.24
CA ILE A 73 -5.91 1.68 10.43
C ILE A 73 -6.78 1.21 11.60
N ASP A 74 -8.07 0.99 11.35
CA ASP A 74 -9.00 0.56 12.39
C ASP A 74 -8.70 -0.87 12.87
N ALA A 75 -8.37 -1.78 11.96
CA ALA A 75 -7.93 -3.13 12.30
C ALA A 75 -6.66 -3.13 13.17
N GLU A 76 -5.69 -2.27 12.87
CA GLU A 76 -4.47 -2.11 13.67
C GLU A 76 -4.80 -1.61 15.07
N LYS A 77 -5.70 -0.62 15.22
CA LYS A 77 -6.14 -0.13 16.54
C LYS A 77 -6.84 -1.21 17.38
N CYS A 78 -7.49 -2.19 16.74
CA CYS A 78 -8.16 -3.28 17.43
C CYS A 78 -7.22 -4.40 17.89
N LYS A 79 -5.92 -4.37 17.56
CA LYS A 79 -4.98 -5.39 18.02
C LYS A 79 -4.78 -5.32 19.54
N VAL A 80 -4.99 -6.45 20.22
CA VAL A 80 -4.70 -6.59 21.66
C VAL A 80 -3.24 -6.29 21.97
N SER A 81 -2.31 -6.65 21.07
CA SER A 81 -0.88 -6.32 21.19
C SER A 81 -0.58 -4.83 21.19
N ARG A 82 -1.49 -3.98 20.68
CA ARG A 82 -1.41 -2.51 20.76
C ARG A 82 -2.23 -1.91 21.92
N GLY A 83 -2.75 -2.75 22.82
CA GLY A 83 -3.49 -2.32 24.00
C GLY A 83 -5.01 -2.20 23.83
N ALA A 84 -5.59 -2.75 22.75
CA ALA A 84 -7.04 -2.84 22.62
C ALA A 84 -7.62 -3.71 23.75
N ARG A 85 -8.54 -3.14 24.52
CA ARG A 85 -9.16 -3.78 25.68
C ARG A 85 -10.68 -3.60 25.64
N PRO A 86 -11.46 -4.61 26.08
CA PRO A 86 -12.90 -4.44 26.23
C PRO A 86 -13.20 -3.35 27.27
N PRO A 87 -14.23 -2.51 27.04
CA PRO A 87 -14.69 -1.57 28.06
C PRO A 87 -15.08 -2.33 29.33
N GLY A 88 -14.62 -1.87 30.50
CA GLY A 88 -14.87 -2.51 31.80
C GLY A 88 -13.78 -3.47 32.29
N ILE A 89 -12.76 -3.78 31.48
CA ILE A 89 -11.58 -4.54 31.91
C ILE A 89 -10.39 -3.57 31.98
N GLY A 90 -10.31 -2.82 33.08
CA GLY A 90 -9.25 -1.85 33.34
C GLY A 90 -9.28 -1.47 34.81
N GLY A 91 -8.47 -2.18 35.61
CA GLY A 91 -8.43 -2.02 37.04
C GLY A 91 -7.91 -0.64 37.47
N ASP A 92 -8.78 0.10 38.14
CA ASP A 92 -8.39 0.95 39.26
C ASP A 92 -8.47 0.07 40.51
N PHE A 93 -7.35 -0.54 40.87
CA PHE A 93 -7.06 -1.02 42.23
C PHE A 93 -5.60 -0.69 42.54
#